data_AF-A0A0C9W761-F1
#
_entry.id   AF-A0A0C9W761-F1
#
_cell.length_a   1.000
_cell.length_b   1.000
_cell.length_c   1.000
_cell.angle_alpha   90.00
_cell.angle_beta   90.00
_cell.angle_gamma   90.00
#
_symmetry.space_group_name_H-M   'P 1'
#
loop_
_entity.id
_entity.type
_entity.pdbx_description
1 polymer ?
#
loop_
_entity_poly.entity_id
_entity_poly.type
_entity_poly.pdbx_seq_one_letter_code
_entity_poly.pdbx_strand_id
1 'polypeptide(L)'
;MSQVDVLPPITPIDFQSSASFPGSSGFRDTPGWGDARSQELDSLPLIHPKSDSFSVDEQEDEKIFTALPPLLRGHPEIHLRNGVMNASRMAADNKIDAEKAFFVADLSEVYRQHERWLKCLPEIEPHYAVKCNPDPYVLRLLASLGAGFDCASNGEISQVLNIGGIDPSRIIFANPCKATSFVRSAAKAGVDKMTFDNADELYKIARAHPGAKLIVRILADDSKSVCRFGIKFGAPLEVVPSLLMKARELNLDVIGVSFHVGSGCYDPTIYEDAIKRAREAFDMGLQAGYQFSLLDVGGGFEDARLEAAATVLNRAINQYFPDRSGIRLIAEPGRYYVSRAFSLATNIIARRAPMNESSSETAASNSRSDEPSVMYYINDGVYGAFNCIMFDHQEVEPYVLSLNGSFHVSGSEPLSLSSVWGPTCDSIDCVCKAVELPSALQVGDWLGFNNMGAYTICAASQFNGFELSDVIYTTSKGGEEARKALRRFAAEGYGHGAHH
;
A
#
# COMPACT_ATOMS: atom_id res chain seq x y z
N MET A 1 24.41 4.75 -28.02
CA MET A 1 23.51 4.03 -28.96
C MET A 1 23.41 2.60 -28.44
N SER A 2 22.47 2.36 -27.52
CA SER A 2 22.20 1.04 -26.95
C SER A 2 21.25 0.29 -27.87
N GLN A 3 21.52 -1.00 -28.10
CA GLN A 3 20.63 -1.87 -28.84
C GLN A 3 19.27 -1.95 -28.13
N VAL A 4 18.21 -1.83 -28.92
CA VAL A 4 16.82 -1.94 -28.50
C VAL A 4 16.51 -3.43 -28.40
N ASP A 5 16.25 -3.93 -27.19
CA ASP A 5 15.67 -5.26 -27.04
C ASP A 5 14.19 -5.17 -27.45
N VAL A 6 13.91 -5.64 -28.66
CA VAL A 6 12.57 -5.71 -29.25
C VAL A 6 11.96 -7.06 -28.86
N LEU A 7 10.81 -7.05 -28.18
CA LEU A 7 10.04 -8.28 -27.93
C LEU A 7 9.54 -8.87 -29.26
N PRO A 8 9.42 -10.20 -29.38
CA PRO A 8 8.92 -10.82 -30.59
C PRO A 8 7.48 -10.34 -30.91
N PRO A 9 7.14 -10.14 -32.19
CA PRO A 9 5.83 -9.64 -32.58
C PRO A 9 4.72 -10.65 -32.20
N ILE A 10 3.64 -10.12 -31.62
CA ILE A 10 2.41 -10.87 -31.34
C ILE A 10 1.81 -11.28 -32.70
N THR A 11 1.64 -12.59 -32.90
CA THR A 11 0.96 -13.09 -34.10
C THR A 11 -0.55 -12.92 -33.92
N PRO A 12 -1.29 -12.29 -34.84
CA PRO A 12 -2.75 -12.24 -34.78
C PRO A 12 -3.31 -13.67 -34.83
N ILE A 13 -4.19 -14.02 -33.89
CA ILE A 13 -4.98 -15.25 -33.99
C ILE A 13 -6.06 -15.01 -35.04
N ASP A 14 -5.89 -15.62 -36.22
CA ASP A 14 -6.88 -15.59 -37.28
C ASP A 14 -7.99 -16.63 -37.01
N PHE A 15 -9.20 -16.16 -36.71
CA PHE A 15 -10.38 -16.99 -36.51
C PHE A 15 -11.14 -17.30 -37.81
N GLN A 16 -10.50 -17.16 -38.98
CA GLN A 16 -11.08 -17.61 -40.25
C GLN A 16 -10.42 -18.91 -40.74
N SER A 17 -10.81 -20.05 -40.14
CA SER A 17 -10.74 -21.32 -40.85
C SER A 17 -12.10 -22.02 -40.84
N SER A 18 -12.78 -21.91 -41.98
CA SER A 18 -13.93 -22.74 -42.33
C SER A 18 -13.41 -24.10 -42.80
N ALA A 19 -13.13 -25.00 -41.86
CA ALA A 19 -12.79 -26.38 -42.20
C ALA A 19 -14.07 -27.23 -42.27
N SER A 20 -14.48 -27.49 -43.51
CA SER A 20 -15.45 -28.52 -43.86
C SER A 20 -14.83 -29.91 -43.61
N PHE A 21 -15.55 -30.76 -42.88
CA PHE A 21 -15.19 -32.16 -42.67
C PHE A 21 -15.49 -33.01 -43.92
N PRO A 22 -14.59 -33.93 -44.31
CA PRO A 22 -15.00 -35.19 -44.89
C PRO A 22 -14.53 -36.39 -44.05
N GLY A 23 -15.37 -37.43 -44.08
CA GLY A 23 -15.28 -38.60 -43.22
C GLY A 23 -14.22 -39.64 -43.57
N SER A 24 -14.04 -40.52 -42.57
CA SER A 24 -13.71 -41.96 -42.64
C SER A 24 -12.69 -42.47 -43.66
N SER A 25 -11.54 -42.95 -43.17
CA SER A 25 -11.08 -44.35 -43.25
C SER A 25 -9.57 -44.42 -42.91
N GLY A 26 -9.17 -45.35 -42.05
CA GLY A 26 -8.19 -46.35 -42.47
C GLY A 26 -6.99 -46.45 -41.51
N PHE A 27 -7.02 -47.46 -40.65
CA PHE A 27 -5.85 -48.02 -39.97
C PHE A 27 -4.78 -48.44 -41.00
N ARG A 28 -3.50 -48.10 -40.77
CA ARG A 28 -2.36 -49.05 -40.65
C ARG A 28 -0.97 -48.41 -40.81
N ASP A 29 -0.05 -48.95 -40.00
CA ASP A 29 1.38 -49.21 -40.23
C ASP A 29 2.41 -48.07 -40.18
N THR A 30 3.17 -48.08 -39.07
CA THR A 30 4.57 -47.62 -38.96
C THR A 30 5.55 -48.68 -39.48
N PRO A 31 6.71 -48.27 -40.00
CA PRO A 31 7.96 -48.76 -39.41
C PRO A 31 9.05 -47.69 -39.27
N GLY A 32 9.94 -47.89 -38.29
CA GLY A 32 11.07 -47.02 -37.95
C GLY A 32 12.29 -47.19 -38.86
N TRP A 33 13.49 -47.19 -38.24
CA TRP A 33 14.86 -47.09 -38.78
C TRP A 33 15.35 -45.64 -38.88
N GLY A 34 16.52 -45.22 -38.37
CA GLY A 34 17.62 -45.90 -37.70
C GLY A 34 18.77 -44.89 -37.44
N ASP A 35 19.57 -45.15 -36.41
CA ASP A 35 20.79 -44.43 -36.00
C ASP A 35 21.84 -44.27 -37.12
N ALA A 36 22.55 -43.14 -37.11
CA ALA A 36 23.95 -43.07 -37.55
C ALA A 36 24.68 -41.88 -36.92
N ARG A 37 25.72 -42.19 -36.12
CA ARG A 37 26.71 -41.27 -35.55
C ARG A 37 27.80 -40.89 -36.55
N SER A 38 28.50 -39.81 -36.18
CA SER A 38 29.92 -39.45 -36.40
C SER A 38 30.29 -38.74 -37.70
N GLN A 39 30.87 -37.54 -37.57
CA GLN A 39 32.33 -37.35 -37.71
C GLN A 39 32.76 -35.93 -37.30
N GLU A 40 33.80 -35.90 -36.46
CA GLU A 40 34.64 -34.74 -36.13
C GLU A 40 35.51 -34.33 -37.32
N LEU A 41 35.77 -33.04 -37.45
CA LEU A 41 36.86 -32.49 -38.25
C LEU A 41 37.46 -31.29 -37.49
N ASP A 42 38.72 -31.46 -37.10
CA ASP A 42 39.53 -30.54 -36.33
C ASP A 42 40.29 -29.54 -37.24
N SER A 43 40.59 -28.38 -36.65
CA SER A 43 41.80 -27.54 -36.84
C SER A 43 41.82 -26.35 -37.85
N LEU A 44 41.83 -25.11 -37.31
CA LEU A 44 42.97 -24.15 -37.26
C LEU A 44 42.50 -22.66 -37.10
N PRO A 45 43.34 -21.76 -36.56
CA PRO A 45 42.93 -20.75 -35.59
C PRO A 45 42.67 -19.37 -36.20
N LEU A 46 41.60 -18.71 -35.73
CA LEU A 46 41.36 -17.29 -35.98
C LEU A 46 41.45 -16.51 -34.67
N ILE A 47 42.44 -15.62 -34.63
CA ILE A 47 42.65 -14.62 -33.59
C ILE A 47 41.46 -13.66 -33.62
N HIS A 48 40.67 -13.63 -32.55
CA HIS A 48 39.68 -12.58 -32.31
C HIS A 48 39.97 -11.85 -30.99
N PRO A 49 39.67 -10.54 -30.94
CA PRO A 49 40.17 -9.63 -29.92
C PRO A 49 39.50 -9.91 -28.59
N LYS A 50 40.22 -9.63 -27.49
CA LYS A 50 39.68 -9.62 -26.13
C LYS A 50 38.35 -8.84 -26.12
N SER A 51 37.25 -9.55 -26.00
CA SER A 51 35.99 -8.97 -25.56
C SER A 51 36.14 -8.69 -24.08
N ASP A 52 36.20 -7.42 -23.72
CA ASP A 52 35.97 -6.99 -22.35
C ASP A 52 34.64 -7.59 -21.89
N SER A 53 34.73 -8.56 -21.00
CA SER A 53 33.59 -9.05 -20.25
C SER A 53 33.09 -7.87 -19.42
N PHE A 54 32.02 -7.23 -19.86
CA PHE A 54 31.17 -6.47 -18.96
C PHE A 54 30.67 -7.48 -17.92
N SER A 55 31.30 -7.48 -16.75
CA SER A 55 30.73 -8.08 -15.57
C SER A 55 29.42 -7.33 -15.32
N VAL A 56 28.31 -7.94 -15.71
CA VAL A 56 27.04 -7.67 -15.05
C VAL A 56 27.33 -7.95 -13.60
N ASP A 57 27.31 -6.91 -12.78
CA ASP A 57 27.42 -7.03 -11.34
C ASP A 57 26.22 -7.91 -10.92
N GLU A 58 26.45 -9.22 -10.77
CA GLU A 58 25.48 -10.17 -10.20
C GLU A 58 25.29 -9.78 -8.73
N GLN A 59 24.56 -8.69 -8.50
CA GLN A 59 24.14 -8.26 -7.19
C GLN A 59 23.00 -9.17 -6.77
N GLU A 60 23.34 -10.29 -6.14
CA GLU A 60 22.39 -11.30 -5.68
C GLU A 60 21.21 -10.68 -4.92
N ASP A 61 20.02 -11.12 -5.31
CA ASP A 61 18.76 -10.91 -4.63
C ASP A 61 18.88 -11.28 -3.15
N GLU A 62 18.71 -10.30 -2.26
CA GLU A 62 19.05 -10.50 -0.86
C GLU A 62 17.85 -11.05 -0.07
N LYS A 63 17.95 -12.30 0.37
CA LYS A 63 16.94 -12.92 1.24
C LYS A 63 17.24 -12.65 2.72
N ILE A 64 16.91 -11.44 3.20
CA ILE A 64 17.14 -11.02 4.60
C ILE A 64 16.33 -11.86 5.59
N PHE A 65 15.05 -12.11 5.29
CA PHE A 65 14.16 -12.92 6.11
C PHE A 65 13.76 -14.18 5.33
N THR A 66 14.00 -15.35 5.90
CA THR A 66 13.73 -16.65 5.25
C THR A 66 12.28 -16.83 4.83
N ALA A 67 11.35 -16.28 5.60
CA ALA A 67 9.91 -16.35 5.37
C ALA A 67 9.36 -15.31 4.37
N LEU A 68 10.17 -14.35 3.91
CA LEU A 68 9.74 -13.30 2.98
C LEU A 68 10.38 -13.46 1.60
N PRO A 69 9.77 -12.88 0.55
CA PRO A 69 10.41 -12.78 -0.77
C PRO A 69 11.74 -12.02 -0.70
N PRO A 70 12.66 -12.21 -1.66
CA PRO A 70 13.91 -11.49 -1.69
C PRO A 70 13.70 -9.97 -1.82
N LEU A 71 14.64 -9.20 -1.26
CA LEU A 71 14.68 -7.76 -1.39
C LEU A 71 15.63 -7.37 -2.54
N LEU A 72 15.06 -6.93 -3.66
CA LEU A 72 15.77 -6.59 -4.89
C LEU A 72 16.43 -5.20 -4.83
N ARG A 73 17.46 -4.97 -5.65
CA ARG A 73 18.10 -3.64 -5.79
C ARG A 73 17.60 -2.97 -7.06
N GLY A 74 17.47 -1.64 -7.02
CA GLY A 74 17.18 -0.84 -8.22
C GLY A 74 15.91 0.00 -8.11
N HIS A 75 15.73 0.88 -9.10
CA HIS A 75 14.58 1.76 -9.19
C HIS A 75 13.28 0.94 -9.40
N PRO A 76 12.15 1.29 -8.76
CA PRO A 76 10.90 0.55 -8.90
C PRO A 76 10.44 0.37 -10.36
N GLU A 77 10.68 1.37 -11.23
CA GLU A 77 10.38 1.24 -12.66
C GLU A 77 11.11 0.09 -13.36
N ILE A 78 12.33 -0.24 -12.95
CA ILE A 78 13.07 -1.38 -13.51
C ILE A 78 12.32 -2.67 -13.20
N HIS A 79 11.83 -2.80 -11.96
CA HIS A 79 11.11 -3.99 -11.50
C HIS A 79 9.69 -4.07 -12.06
N LEU A 80 9.03 -2.93 -12.31
CA LEU A 80 7.78 -2.89 -13.06
C LEU A 80 7.99 -3.45 -14.48
N ARG A 81 9.02 -2.99 -15.20
CA ARG A 81 9.35 -3.50 -16.53
C ARG A 81 9.76 -4.97 -16.52
N ASN A 82 10.58 -5.38 -15.55
CA ASN A 82 10.99 -6.78 -15.40
C ASN A 82 9.79 -7.70 -15.11
N GLY A 83 8.85 -7.25 -14.28
CA GLY A 83 7.60 -7.99 -14.01
C GLY A 83 6.76 -8.15 -15.26
N VAL A 84 6.60 -7.09 -16.07
CA VAL A 84 5.93 -7.17 -17.39
C VAL A 84 6.64 -8.14 -18.33
N MET A 85 7.97 -8.09 -18.44
CA MET A 85 8.73 -9.02 -19.27
C MET A 85 8.63 -10.47 -18.77
N ASN A 86 8.60 -10.67 -17.45
CA ASN A 86 8.41 -11.99 -16.85
C ASN A 86 7.01 -12.55 -17.13
N ALA A 87 5.98 -11.72 -17.05
CA ALA A 87 4.63 -12.09 -17.44
C ALA A 87 4.57 -12.60 -18.89
N SER A 88 5.18 -11.87 -19.83
CA SER A 88 5.26 -12.31 -21.23
C SER A 88 5.96 -13.67 -21.42
N ARG A 89 7.01 -13.96 -20.62
CA ARG A 89 7.69 -15.26 -20.65
C ARG A 89 6.79 -16.37 -20.07
N MET A 90 6.16 -16.11 -18.93
CA MET A 90 5.24 -17.06 -18.30
C MET A 90 4.04 -17.39 -19.21
N ALA A 91 3.56 -16.40 -19.98
CA ALA A 91 2.49 -16.56 -20.94
C ALA A 91 2.91 -17.46 -22.11
N ALA A 92 4.13 -17.25 -22.64
CA ALA A 92 4.71 -18.12 -23.67
C ALA A 92 4.88 -19.58 -23.19
N ASP A 93 5.13 -19.76 -21.88
CA ASP A 93 5.21 -21.07 -21.23
C ASP A 93 3.82 -21.67 -20.88
N ASN A 94 2.72 -21.01 -21.26
CA ASN A 94 1.33 -21.39 -20.95
C ASN A 94 1.06 -21.54 -19.44
N LYS A 95 1.70 -20.71 -18.60
CA LYS A 95 1.38 -20.66 -17.18
C LYS A 95 0.03 -19.98 -16.95
N ILE A 96 -0.73 -20.53 -16.02
CA ILE A 96 -1.98 -19.93 -15.54
C ILE A 96 -1.63 -18.61 -14.84
N ASP A 97 -2.45 -17.58 -15.07
CA ASP A 97 -2.30 -16.24 -14.51
C ASP A 97 -0.91 -15.60 -14.76
N ALA A 98 -0.34 -15.87 -15.93
CA ALA A 98 0.96 -15.34 -16.32
C ALA A 98 1.02 -13.80 -16.26
N GLU A 99 -0.04 -13.13 -16.66
CA GLU A 99 -0.15 -11.67 -16.71
C GLU A 99 -0.73 -11.06 -15.43
N LYS A 100 -0.81 -11.81 -14.32
CA LYS A 100 -1.37 -11.34 -13.04
C LYS A 100 -0.82 -9.97 -12.64
N ALA A 101 -1.70 -9.11 -12.14
CA ALA A 101 -1.33 -7.81 -11.61
C ALA A 101 -0.35 -7.97 -10.42
N PHE A 102 0.58 -7.02 -10.28
CA PHE A 102 1.58 -7.07 -9.23
C PHE A 102 2.00 -5.67 -8.78
N PHE A 103 2.39 -5.58 -7.53
CA PHE A 103 2.98 -4.40 -6.92
C PHE A 103 4.50 -4.43 -6.99
N VAL A 104 5.10 -3.24 -7.05
CA VAL A 104 6.50 -3.02 -6.70
C VAL A 104 6.55 -2.10 -5.49
N ALA A 105 7.16 -2.56 -4.40
CA ALA A 105 7.31 -1.85 -3.14
C ALA A 105 8.76 -1.36 -2.96
N ASP A 106 9.02 -0.05 -2.99
CA ASP A 106 10.32 0.56 -2.71
C ASP A 106 10.45 0.93 -1.22
N LEU A 107 11.11 0.06 -0.45
CA LEU A 107 11.33 0.26 0.99
C LEU A 107 12.22 1.47 1.29
N SER A 108 12.98 1.97 0.31
CA SER A 108 13.72 3.22 0.46
C SER A 108 12.81 4.40 0.70
N GLU A 109 11.57 4.39 0.17
CA GLU A 109 10.62 5.47 0.38
C GLU A 109 10.10 5.49 1.83
N VAL A 110 9.79 4.31 2.38
CA VAL A 110 9.38 4.18 3.80
C VAL A 110 10.48 4.71 4.72
N TYR A 111 11.74 4.37 4.43
CA TYR A 111 12.90 4.89 5.17
C TYR A 111 13.04 6.41 5.04
N ARG A 112 12.91 6.96 3.82
CA ARG A 112 12.97 8.42 3.57
C ARG A 112 11.86 9.16 4.33
N GLN A 113 10.65 8.61 4.37
CA GLN A 113 9.54 9.17 5.14
C GLN A 113 9.84 9.13 6.65
N HIS A 114 10.44 8.06 7.16
CA HIS A 114 10.84 8.03 8.57
C HIS A 114 11.86 9.14 8.91
N GLU A 115 12.90 9.28 8.10
CA GLU A 115 13.91 10.33 8.26
C GLU A 115 13.32 11.73 8.17
N ARG A 116 12.37 11.95 7.25
CA ARG A 116 11.69 13.23 7.08
C ARG A 116 10.76 13.52 8.26
N TRP A 117 10.07 12.51 8.79
CA TRP A 117 9.27 12.63 10.02
C TRP A 117 10.12 13.14 11.18
N LEU A 118 11.26 12.50 11.47
CA LEU A 118 12.13 12.89 12.58
C LEU A 118 12.68 14.32 12.42
N LYS A 119 12.90 14.78 11.18
CA LYS A 119 13.34 16.16 10.91
C LYS A 119 12.23 17.18 11.13
N CYS A 120 11.00 16.88 10.71
CA CYS A 120 9.88 17.81 10.79
C CYS A 120 9.22 17.83 12.18
N LEU A 121 9.18 16.68 12.86
CA LEU A 121 8.46 16.44 14.11
C LEU A 121 9.37 15.72 15.13
N PRO A 122 10.50 16.33 15.55
CA PRO A 122 11.53 15.66 16.35
C PRO A 122 11.05 15.24 17.75
N GLU A 123 10.04 15.91 18.29
CA GLU A 123 9.47 15.59 19.62
C GLU A 123 8.31 14.58 19.55
N ILE A 124 7.78 14.29 18.35
CA ILE A 124 6.57 13.46 18.19
C ILE A 124 6.96 12.08 17.68
N GLU A 125 6.75 11.07 18.52
CA GLU A 125 7.08 9.69 18.19
C GLU A 125 6.02 9.09 17.24
N PRO A 126 6.39 8.55 16.07
CA PRO A 126 5.43 7.96 15.15
C PRO A 126 5.03 6.57 15.64
N HIS A 127 3.73 6.34 15.81
CA HIS A 127 3.11 5.04 15.97
C HIS A 127 2.42 4.66 14.65
N TYR A 128 3.01 3.76 13.87
CA TYR A 128 2.47 3.41 12.55
C TYR A 128 1.09 2.76 12.66
N ALA A 129 0.10 3.31 11.95
CA ALA A 129 -1.24 2.76 11.90
C ALA A 129 -1.28 1.50 11.01
N VAL A 130 -1.19 0.32 11.63
CA VAL A 130 -1.01 -0.98 10.95
C VAL A 130 -2.09 -1.25 9.91
N LYS A 131 -3.33 -0.88 10.22
CA LYS A 131 -4.51 -0.94 9.33
C LYS A 131 -4.32 -0.30 7.95
N CYS A 132 -3.37 0.63 7.80
CA CYS A 132 -3.09 1.32 6.53
C CYS A 132 -2.46 0.40 5.49
N ASN A 133 -1.43 -0.37 5.91
CA ASN A 133 -0.79 -1.39 5.12
C ASN A 133 0.00 -2.34 6.05
N PRO A 134 -0.53 -3.53 6.37
CA PRO A 134 0.10 -4.47 7.30
C PRO A 134 1.23 -5.28 6.63
N ASP A 135 1.90 -4.72 5.62
CA ASP A 135 2.96 -5.40 4.86
C ASP A 135 4.13 -5.83 5.77
N PRO A 136 4.58 -7.09 5.67
CA PRO A 136 5.59 -7.64 6.56
C PRO A 136 6.94 -6.91 6.49
N TYR A 137 7.36 -6.38 5.34
CA TYR A 137 8.60 -5.63 5.21
C TYR A 137 8.46 -4.22 5.78
N VAL A 138 7.33 -3.55 5.53
CA VAL A 138 7.03 -2.23 6.12
C VAL A 138 7.07 -2.29 7.65
N LEU A 139 6.37 -3.26 8.25
CA LEU A 139 6.32 -3.39 9.70
C LEU A 139 7.71 -3.66 10.30
N ARG A 140 8.50 -4.55 9.69
CA ARG A 140 9.88 -4.85 10.12
C ARG A 140 10.80 -3.64 9.99
N LEU A 141 10.69 -2.90 8.90
CA LEU A 141 11.50 -1.71 8.67
C LEU A 141 11.18 -0.65 9.73
N LEU A 142 9.92 -0.31 9.93
CA LEU A 142 9.51 0.67 10.94
C LEU A 142 9.85 0.21 12.38
N ALA A 143 9.72 -1.09 12.66
CA ALA A 143 10.17 -1.66 13.93
C ALA A 143 11.68 -1.44 14.15
N SER A 144 12.50 -1.74 13.13
CA SER A 144 13.96 -1.59 13.14
C SER A 144 14.45 -0.15 13.26
N LEU A 145 13.59 0.82 12.89
CA LEU A 145 13.83 2.26 12.98
C LEU A 145 13.33 2.84 14.31
N GLY A 146 12.64 2.07 15.14
CA GLY A 146 12.20 2.49 16.47
C GLY A 146 10.77 3.03 16.56
N ALA A 147 9.99 3.01 15.47
CA ALA A 147 8.59 3.49 15.48
C ALA A 147 7.67 2.66 16.39
N GLY A 148 6.67 3.28 17.01
CA GLY A 148 5.59 2.55 17.66
C GLY A 148 4.60 1.98 16.65
N PHE A 149 3.53 1.35 17.15
CA PHE A 149 2.44 0.82 16.32
C PHE A 149 1.08 1.17 16.93
N ASP A 150 0.22 1.76 16.12
CA ASP A 150 -1.22 1.87 16.38
C ASP A 150 -1.89 0.61 15.83
N CYS A 151 -2.48 -0.17 16.74
CA CYS A 151 -3.23 -1.38 16.45
C CYS A 151 -4.71 -1.21 16.80
N ALA A 152 -5.60 -1.69 15.93
CA ALA A 152 -7.05 -1.61 16.06
C ALA A 152 -7.73 -2.95 16.41
N SER A 153 -6.98 -4.06 16.41
CA SER A 153 -7.52 -5.40 16.66
C SER A 153 -6.50 -6.35 17.30
N ASN A 154 -6.98 -7.47 17.83
CA ASN A 154 -6.09 -8.54 18.33
C ASN A 154 -5.21 -9.13 17.22
N GLY A 155 -5.69 -9.14 15.97
CA GLY A 155 -4.91 -9.62 14.81
C GLY A 155 -3.70 -8.74 14.57
N GLU A 156 -3.88 -7.41 14.56
CA GLU A 156 -2.78 -6.46 14.37
C GLU A 156 -1.78 -6.50 15.53
N ILE A 157 -2.25 -6.55 16.78
CA ILE A 157 -1.37 -6.70 17.96
C ILE A 157 -0.53 -7.97 17.83
N SER A 158 -1.17 -9.10 17.48
CA SER A 158 -0.48 -10.38 17.33
C SER A 158 0.53 -10.32 16.18
N GLN A 159 0.15 -9.72 15.05
CA GLN A 159 1.02 -9.56 13.89
C GLN A 159 2.27 -8.76 14.23
N VAL A 160 2.12 -7.62 14.90
CA VAL A 160 3.25 -6.78 15.33
C VAL A 160 4.12 -7.53 16.33
N LEU A 161 3.57 -8.13 17.38
CA LEU A 161 4.36 -8.85 18.38
C LEU A 161 5.08 -10.07 17.79
N ASN A 162 4.46 -10.78 16.85
CA ASN A 162 5.05 -11.96 16.20
C ASN A 162 6.25 -11.62 15.30
N ILE A 163 6.43 -10.36 14.91
CA ILE A 163 7.67 -9.92 14.25
C ILE A 163 8.86 -10.11 15.19
N GLY A 164 8.68 -9.97 16.51
CA GLY A 164 9.77 -10.01 17.49
C GLY A 164 10.52 -8.68 17.60
N GLY A 165 11.21 -8.45 18.71
CA GLY A 165 12.01 -7.23 18.95
C GLY A 165 11.20 -5.96 19.23
N ILE A 166 9.89 -6.09 19.42
CA ILE A 166 8.98 -4.98 19.72
C ILE A 166 8.47 -5.16 21.15
N ASP A 167 8.84 -4.22 22.01
CA ASP A 167 8.30 -4.15 23.36
C ASP A 167 6.80 -3.76 23.30
N PRO A 168 5.90 -4.45 24.02
CA PRO A 168 4.46 -4.13 24.03
C PRO A 168 4.14 -2.68 24.38
N SER A 169 5.02 -1.97 25.10
CA SER A 169 4.87 -0.54 25.39
C SER A 169 5.00 0.35 24.16
N ARG A 170 5.54 -0.14 23.04
CA ARG A 170 5.52 0.55 21.74
C ARG A 170 4.19 0.40 20.99
N ILE A 171 3.24 -0.36 21.52
CA ILE A 171 1.91 -0.53 20.93
C ILE A 171 0.90 0.36 21.66
N ILE A 172 0.06 1.05 20.89
CA ILE A 172 -1.17 1.67 21.37
C ILE A 172 -2.37 0.95 20.75
N PHE A 173 -3.31 0.48 21.57
CA PHE A 173 -4.55 -0.11 21.10
C PHE A 173 -5.59 1.00 20.88
N ALA A 174 -5.45 1.75 19.79
CA ALA A 174 -6.17 3.00 19.57
C ALA A 174 -7.57 2.84 18.94
N ASN A 175 -8.21 1.69 19.12
CA ASN A 175 -9.63 1.53 18.82
C ASN A 175 -10.48 1.95 20.04
N PRO A 176 -11.33 2.99 19.95
CA PRO A 176 -12.13 3.44 21.10
C PRO A 176 -13.20 2.43 21.54
N CYS A 177 -13.63 1.52 20.65
CA CYS A 177 -14.74 0.60 20.88
C CYS A 177 -14.31 -0.87 20.67
N LYS A 178 -13.75 -1.50 21.70
CA LYS A 178 -13.06 -2.81 21.59
C LYS A 178 -13.96 -3.99 21.95
N ALA A 179 -13.77 -5.16 21.34
CA ALA A 179 -14.37 -6.38 21.87
C ALA A 179 -13.76 -6.71 23.25
N THR A 180 -14.56 -7.16 24.23
CA THR A 180 -14.06 -7.49 25.58
C THR A 180 -12.99 -8.59 25.55
N SER A 181 -13.11 -9.55 24.61
CA SER A 181 -12.07 -10.56 24.37
C SER A 181 -10.75 -9.93 23.95
N PHE A 182 -10.77 -8.90 23.10
CA PHE A 182 -9.56 -8.22 22.64
C PHE A 182 -8.91 -7.42 23.76
N VAL A 183 -9.70 -6.79 24.64
CA VAL A 183 -9.17 -6.10 25.84
C VAL A 183 -8.43 -7.09 26.75
N ARG A 184 -8.99 -8.29 26.97
CA ARG A 184 -8.31 -9.35 27.74
C ARG A 184 -7.04 -9.86 27.05
N SER A 185 -7.06 -10.01 25.72
CA SER A 185 -5.88 -10.46 24.99
C SER A 185 -4.76 -9.41 25.03
N ALA A 186 -5.09 -8.12 24.87
CA ALA A 186 -4.14 -7.02 25.03
C ALA A 186 -3.50 -7.03 26.41
N ALA A 187 -4.29 -7.21 27.48
CA ALA A 187 -3.77 -7.36 28.84
C ALA A 187 -2.79 -8.52 28.99
N LYS A 188 -3.11 -9.70 28.43
CA LYS A 188 -2.24 -10.87 28.44
C LYS A 188 -0.94 -10.66 27.67
N ALA A 189 -0.99 -9.85 26.61
CA ALA A 189 0.16 -9.52 25.78
C ALA A 189 1.01 -8.36 26.34
N GLY A 190 0.62 -7.77 27.48
CA GLY A 190 1.30 -6.61 28.07
C GLY A 190 1.05 -5.29 27.31
N VAL A 191 0.03 -5.23 26.46
CA VAL A 191 -0.37 -4.01 25.75
C VAL A 191 -1.33 -3.22 26.64
N ASP A 192 -0.79 -2.25 27.37
CA ASP A 192 -1.53 -1.53 28.40
C ASP A 192 -2.18 -0.23 27.90
N LYS A 193 -1.63 0.41 26.87
CA LYS A 193 -2.16 1.69 26.35
C LYS A 193 -3.36 1.44 25.45
N MET A 194 -4.50 2.05 25.75
CA MET A 194 -5.69 1.97 24.91
C MET A 194 -6.55 3.22 24.96
N THR A 195 -7.24 3.51 23.85
CA THR A 195 -8.13 4.67 23.77
C THR A 195 -9.55 4.34 24.24
N PHE A 196 -10.30 5.37 24.61
CA PHE A 196 -11.75 5.29 24.86
C PHE A 196 -12.40 6.66 24.61
N ASP A 197 -13.69 6.67 24.32
CA ASP A 197 -14.48 7.91 24.14
C ASP A 197 -15.89 7.83 24.75
N ASN A 198 -16.21 6.75 25.46
CA ASN A 198 -17.54 6.50 26.03
C ASN A 198 -17.46 5.74 27.36
N ALA A 199 -18.52 5.82 28.17
CA ALA A 199 -18.56 5.24 29.50
C ALA A 199 -18.64 3.70 29.51
N ASP A 200 -19.31 3.09 28.53
CA ASP A 200 -19.42 1.64 28.43
C ASP A 200 -18.06 0.98 28.18
N GLU A 201 -17.19 1.67 27.44
CA GLU A 201 -15.80 1.27 27.27
C GLU A 201 -15.06 1.20 28.62
N LEU A 202 -15.26 2.19 29.49
CA LEU A 202 -14.65 2.20 30.84
C LEU A 202 -15.13 1.02 31.68
N TYR A 203 -16.44 0.74 31.72
CA TYR A 203 -16.96 -0.43 32.44
C TYR A 203 -16.40 -1.76 31.91
N LYS A 204 -16.23 -1.86 30.59
CA LYS A 204 -15.62 -3.02 29.96
C LYS A 204 -14.16 -3.17 30.36
N ILE A 205 -13.38 -2.09 30.30
CA ILE A 205 -11.96 -2.11 30.65
C ILE A 205 -11.75 -2.41 32.13
N ALA A 206 -12.51 -1.79 33.04
CA ALA A 206 -12.44 -2.06 34.48
C ALA A 206 -12.58 -3.55 34.83
N ARG A 207 -13.39 -4.30 34.07
CA ARG A 207 -13.56 -5.75 34.26
C ARG A 207 -12.49 -6.60 33.58
N ALA A 208 -11.95 -6.16 32.45
CA ALA A 208 -11.14 -6.99 31.55
C ALA A 208 -9.64 -6.67 31.58
N HIS A 209 -9.27 -5.42 31.83
CA HIS A 209 -7.90 -4.93 31.96
C HIS A 209 -7.86 -3.72 32.92
N PRO A 210 -8.03 -3.93 34.24
CA PRO A 210 -8.04 -2.83 35.22
C PRO A 210 -6.70 -2.09 35.34
N GLY A 211 -5.59 -2.67 34.85
CA GLY A 211 -4.27 -2.04 34.85
C GLY A 211 -3.98 -1.19 33.60
N ALA A 212 -4.93 -1.09 32.68
CA ALA A 212 -4.77 -0.35 31.43
C ALA A 212 -4.44 1.14 31.67
N LYS A 213 -3.64 1.70 30.77
CA LYS A 213 -3.34 3.13 30.69
C LYS A 213 -4.22 3.75 29.63
N LEU A 214 -5.16 4.59 30.05
CA LEU A 214 -6.24 5.06 29.19
C LEU A 214 -5.95 6.42 28.59
N ILE A 215 -6.33 6.56 27.33
CA ILE A 215 -6.22 7.80 26.56
C ILE A 215 -7.64 8.20 26.15
N VAL A 216 -8.13 9.35 26.61
CA VAL A 216 -9.44 9.84 26.17
C VAL A 216 -9.32 10.40 24.76
N ARG A 217 -10.06 9.82 23.81
CA ARG A 217 -10.12 10.34 22.44
C ARG A 217 -11.17 11.44 22.37
N ILE A 218 -10.76 12.67 22.09
CA ILE A 218 -11.67 13.81 21.94
C ILE A 218 -12.10 13.98 20.47
N LEU A 219 -13.26 14.59 20.28
CA LEU A 219 -13.75 15.00 18.99
C LEU A 219 -12.93 16.20 18.47
N ALA A 220 -12.31 16.02 17.30
CA ALA A 220 -11.69 17.10 16.54
C ALA A 220 -12.60 17.52 15.38
N ASP A 221 -12.44 18.75 14.90
CA ASP A 221 -12.98 19.11 13.59
C ASP A 221 -12.26 18.29 12.52
N ASP A 222 -13.02 17.58 11.68
CA ASP A 222 -12.52 16.78 10.56
C ASP A 222 -13.16 17.19 9.23
N SER A 223 -13.83 18.35 9.21
CA SER A 223 -14.54 18.87 8.04
C SER A 223 -13.62 19.07 6.82
N LYS A 224 -12.31 19.23 7.06
CA LYS A 224 -11.27 19.46 6.07
C LYS A 224 -10.43 18.23 5.72
N SER A 225 -11.03 17.05 5.86
CA SER A 225 -10.44 15.76 5.52
C SER A 225 -11.32 14.99 4.54
N VAL A 226 -10.68 14.16 3.70
CA VAL A 226 -11.35 13.27 2.75
C VAL A 226 -12.19 12.22 3.49
N CYS A 227 -11.59 11.54 4.48
CA CYS A 227 -12.29 10.59 5.33
C CYS A 227 -12.52 11.17 6.73
N ARG A 228 -13.80 11.32 7.09
CA ARG A 228 -14.25 11.89 8.37
C ARG A 228 -14.56 10.78 9.38
N PHE A 229 -14.08 10.93 10.61
CA PHE A 229 -14.24 9.96 11.69
C PHE A 229 -15.08 10.49 12.86
N GLY A 230 -15.26 11.80 12.99
CA GLY A 230 -15.97 12.46 14.08
C GLY A 230 -17.44 12.09 14.20
N ILE A 231 -18.05 11.59 13.11
CA ILE A 231 -19.43 11.03 13.12
C ILE A 231 -19.51 9.76 13.97
N LYS A 232 -18.40 9.01 14.09
CA LYS A 232 -18.35 7.70 14.74
C LYS A 232 -17.58 7.71 16.06
N PHE A 233 -16.53 8.52 16.17
CA PHE A 233 -15.56 8.48 17.27
C PHE A 233 -15.21 9.87 17.78
N GLY A 234 -14.79 9.92 19.05
CA GLY A 234 -14.33 11.12 19.73
C GLY A 234 -15.40 11.70 20.64
N ALA A 235 -15.05 11.89 21.90
CA ALA A 235 -15.91 12.52 22.88
C ALA A 235 -15.96 14.04 22.66
N PRO A 236 -17.16 14.66 22.54
CA PRO A 236 -17.27 16.10 22.66
C PRO A 236 -16.67 16.59 23.99
N LEU A 237 -16.04 17.75 24.00
CA LEU A 237 -15.30 18.24 25.18
C LEU A 237 -16.19 18.37 26.41
N GLU A 238 -17.45 18.73 26.24
CA GLU A 238 -18.45 18.82 27.30
C GLU A 238 -18.72 17.49 28.02
N VAL A 239 -18.45 16.35 27.37
CA VAL A 239 -18.63 15.01 27.94
C VAL A 239 -17.38 14.53 28.69
N VAL A 240 -16.19 15.04 28.35
CA VAL A 240 -14.91 14.60 28.91
C VAL A 240 -14.87 14.64 30.45
N PRO A 241 -15.33 15.70 31.15
CA PRO A 241 -15.35 15.71 32.62
C PRO A 241 -16.14 14.54 33.23
N SER A 242 -17.28 14.18 32.62
CA SER A 242 -18.12 13.07 33.08
C SER A 242 -17.44 11.72 32.87
N LEU A 243 -16.72 11.56 31.77
CA LEU A 243 -15.93 10.36 31.49
C LEU A 243 -14.77 10.20 32.47
N LEU A 244 -14.05 11.28 32.77
CA LEU A 244 -12.94 11.26 33.73
C LEU A 244 -13.42 10.94 35.15
N MET A 245 -14.56 11.50 35.56
CA MET A 245 -15.21 11.19 36.83
C MET A 245 -15.59 9.70 36.90
N LYS A 246 -16.20 9.16 35.82
CA LYS A 246 -16.53 7.73 35.75
C LYS A 246 -15.29 6.85 35.81
N ALA A 247 -14.20 7.22 35.12
CA ALA A 247 -12.95 6.48 35.19
C ALA A 247 -12.38 6.46 36.62
N ARG A 248 -12.53 7.55 37.38
CA ARG A 248 -12.12 7.62 38.79
C ARG A 248 -12.93 6.68 39.67
N GLU A 249 -14.25 6.70 39.52
CA GLU A 249 -15.15 5.78 40.25
C GLU A 249 -14.79 4.31 40.02
N LEU A 250 -14.30 3.99 38.82
CA LEU A 250 -13.90 2.65 38.41
C LEU A 250 -12.42 2.33 38.74
N ASN A 251 -11.69 3.24 39.39
CA ASN A 251 -10.25 3.12 39.69
C ASN A 251 -9.37 2.87 38.45
N LEU A 252 -9.71 3.48 37.32
CA LEU A 252 -8.95 3.39 36.08
C LEU A 252 -7.93 4.54 35.98
N ASP A 253 -6.80 4.26 35.33
CA ASP A 253 -5.72 5.24 35.15
C ASP A 253 -5.82 5.90 33.76
N VAL A 254 -6.26 7.16 33.73
CA VAL A 254 -6.29 7.97 32.51
C VAL A 254 -5.00 8.79 32.45
N ILE A 255 -4.19 8.56 31.42
CA ILE A 255 -2.84 9.10 31.28
C ILE A 255 -2.72 10.18 30.20
N GLY A 256 -3.75 10.41 29.39
CA GLY A 256 -3.60 11.28 28.24
C GLY A 256 -4.85 11.53 27.43
N VAL A 257 -4.65 12.30 26.36
CA VAL A 257 -5.67 12.68 25.38
C VAL A 257 -5.17 12.31 23.98
N SER A 258 -6.08 11.83 23.12
CA SER A 258 -5.84 11.70 21.69
C SER A 258 -6.92 12.40 20.87
N PHE A 259 -6.61 12.72 19.62
CA PHE A 259 -7.60 13.14 18.63
C PHE A 259 -7.21 12.61 17.26
N HIS A 260 -8.06 12.79 16.25
CA HIS A 260 -7.73 12.46 14.87
C HIS A 260 -8.45 13.42 13.91
N VAL A 261 -7.71 14.14 13.07
CA VAL A 261 -8.26 15.21 12.21
C VAL A 261 -8.89 14.70 10.89
N GLY A 262 -8.74 13.40 10.62
CA GLY A 262 -9.29 12.71 9.45
C GLY A 262 -8.20 12.28 8.47
N SER A 263 -8.51 11.34 7.58
CA SER A 263 -7.54 10.90 6.55
C SER A 263 -7.61 11.86 5.36
N GLY A 264 -6.45 12.23 4.83
CA GLY A 264 -6.36 13.16 3.70
C GLY A 264 -6.71 14.61 4.06
N CYS A 265 -6.14 15.10 5.17
CA CYS A 265 -6.35 16.47 5.62
C CYS A 265 -5.68 17.46 4.64
N TYR A 266 -6.48 18.36 4.07
CA TYR A 266 -5.99 19.35 3.11
C TYR A 266 -5.75 20.75 3.68
N ASP A 267 -6.11 20.97 4.96
CA ASP A 267 -5.87 22.23 5.66
C ASP A 267 -5.23 21.99 7.04
N PRO A 268 -3.91 22.21 7.16
CA PRO A 268 -3.17 22.01 8.40
C PRO A 268 -3.67 22.80 9.62
N THR A 269 -4.43 23.89 9.44
CA THR A 269 -4.92 24.71 10.56
C THR A 269 -5.81 23.95 11.53
N ILE A 270 -6.41 22.84 11.08
CA ILE A 270 -7.25 21.96 11.89
C ILE A 270 -6.49 21.35 13.08
N TYR A 271 -5.18 21.13 12.94
CA TYR A 271 -4.34 20.63 14.03
C TYR A 271 -4.20 21.64 15.17
N GLU A 272 -4.23 22.95 14.87
CA GLU A 272 -4.13 23.98 15.91
C GLU A 272 -5.37 23.98 16.82
N ASP A 273 -6.56 23.87 16.23
CA ASP A 273 -7.81 23.73 16.99
C ASP A 273 -7.80 22.44 17.82
N ALA A 274 -7.39 21.31 17.23
CA ALA A 274 -7.33 20.04 17.93
C ALA A 274 -6.34 20.05 19.12
N ILE A 275 -5.17 20.68 18.97
CA ILE A 275 -4.20 20.85 20.06
C ILE A 275 -4.76 21.76 21.16
N LYS A 276 -5.44 22.85 20.80
CA LYS A 276 -6.11 23.72 21.78
C LYS A 276 -7.17 22.94 22.58
N ARG A 277 -8.00 22.15 21.91
CA ARG A 277 -9.00 21.29 22.56
C ARG A 277 -8.35 20.24 23.46
N ALA A 278 -7.24 19.65 23.02
CA ALA A 278 -6.48 18.72 23.83
C ALA A 278 -5.96 19.39 25.11
N ARG A 279 -5.50 20.64 25.04
CA ARG A 279 -5.10 21.42 26.23
C ARG A 279 -6.25 21.59 27.22
N GLU A 280 -7.43 21.95 26.73
CA GLU A 280 -8.63 22.05 27.57
C GLU A 280 -8.95 20.70 28.25
N ALA A 281 -8.86 19.59 27.52
CA ALA A 281 -9.06 18.25 28.08
C ALA A 281 -7.99 17.85 29.11
N PHE A 282 -6.73 18.27 28.93
CA PHE A 282 -5.69 18.10 29.95
C PHE A 282 -6.02 18.87 31.24
N ASP A 283 -6.55 20.08 31.13
CA ASP A 283 -6.93 20.89 32.30
C ASP A 283 -8.12 20.25 33.05
N MET A 284 -9.08 19.68 32.32
CA MET A 284 -10.15 18.86 32.89
C MET A 284 -9.59 17.61 33.58
N GLY A 285 -8.59 16.96 32.98
CA GLY A 285 -7.84 15.85 33.57
C GLY A 285 -7.27 16.19 34.94
N LEU A 286 -6.58 17.34 35.03
CA LEU A 286 -6.00 17.85 36.27
C LEU A 286 -7.07 18.14 37.34
N GLN A 287 -8.19 18.76 36.95
CA GLN A 287 -9.31 19.03 37.85
C GLN A 287 -9.96 17.74 38.38
N ALA A 288 -10.00 16.68 37.57
CA ALA A 288 -10.44 15.35 37.96
C ALA A 288 -9.37 14.56 38.75
N GLY A 289 -8.23 15.18 39.04
CA GLY A 289 -7.13 14.64 39.85
C GLY A 289 -6.11 13.81 39.07
N TYR A 290 -6.22 13.70 37.74
CA TYR A 290 -5.26 12.98 36.90
C TYR A 290 -4.06 13.84 36.54
N GLN A 291 -2.91 13.20 36.37
CA GLN A 291 -1.73 13.83 35.81
C GLN A 291 -1.44 13.19 34.45
N PHE A 292 -1.90 13.83 33.38
CA PHE A 292 -1.66 13.33 32.04
C PHE A 292 -0.19 13.46 31.66
N SER A 293 0.34 12.41 31.06
CA SER A 293 1.72 12.25 30.61
C SER A 293 1.82 11.89 29.12
N LEU A 294 0.70 11.86 28.39
CA LEU A 294 0.67 11.51 26.98
C LEU A 294 -0.31 12.39 26.19
N LEU A 295 0.18 12.95 25.08
CA LEU A 295 -0.63 13.60 24.05
C LEU A 295 -0.41 12.86 22.74
N ASP A 296 -1.50 12.38 22.15
CA ASP A 296 -1.50 11.72 20.86
C ASP A 296 -2.21 12.62 19.83
N VAL A 297 -1.47 13.06 18.82
CA VAL A 297 -1.98 13.98 17.79
C VAL A 297 -2.64 13.25 16.61
N GLY A 298 -2.78 11.93 16.68
CA GLY A 298 -3.48 11.10 15.71
C GLY A 298 -2.80 11.04 14.35
N GLY A 299 -3.57 10.72 13.32
CA GLY A 299 -3.13 10.63 11.93
C GLY A 299 -3.66 11.74 11.04
N GLY A 300 -3.66 11.50 9.73
CA GLY A 300 -4.10 12.46 8.71
C GLY A 300 -2.96 13.11 7.91
N PHE A 301 -1.72 12.76 8.21
CA PHE A 301 -0.54 13.23 7.50
C PHE A 301 -0.47 12.70 6.07
N GLU A 302 -0.11 13.60 5.14
CA GLU A 302 0.15 13.30 3.74
C GLU A 302 1.56 13.70 3.35
N ASP A 303 2.10 13.00 2.36
CA ASP A 303 3.45 13.27 1.83
C ASP A 303 3.63 14.74 1.41
N ALA A 304 2.72 15.28 0.61
CA ALA A 304 2.85 16.61 0.04
C ALA A 304 2.69 17.76 1.06
N ARG A 305 2.19 17.47 2.27
CA ARG A 305 1.77 18.49 3.25
C ARG A 305 2.43 18.34 4.63
N LEU A 306 3.35 17.39 4.79
CA LEU A 306 3.97 17.11 6.08
C LEU A 306 4.60 18.36 6.71
N GLU A 307 5.40 19.15 5.97
CA GLU A 307 6.09 20.33 6.52
C GLU A 307 5.11 21.39 7.00
N ALA A 308 4.00 21.58 6.27
CA ALA A 308 2.96 22.52 6.66
C ALA A 308 2.23 22.05 7.93
N ALA A 309 1.86 20.77 7.99
CA ALA A 309 1.28 20.15 9.19
C ALA A 309 2.23 20.24 10.39
N ALA A 310 3.50 19.92 10.19
CA ALA A 310 4.53 19.98 11.22
C ALA A 310 4.76 21.41 11.72
N THR A 311 4.76 22.40 10.84
CA THR A 311 4.87 23.82 11.22
C THR A 311 3.72 24.24 12.13
N VAL A 312 2.48 23.88 11.78
CA VAL A 312 1.29 24.19 12.60
C VAL A 312 1.33 23.44 13.93
N LEU A 313 1.62 22.14 13.91
CA LEU A 313 1.70 21.32 15.12
C LEU A 313 2.77 21.83 16.07
N ASN A 314 4.01 22.04 15.62
CA ASN A 314 5.10 22.53 16.45
C ASN A 314 4.75 23.90 17.07
N ARG A 315 4.16 24.81 16.29
CA ARG A 315 3.70 26.10 16.81
C ARG A 315 2.62 25.94 17.88
N ALA A 316 1.59 25.15 17.59
CA ALA A 316 0.47 24.93 18.51
C ALA A 316 0.94 24.23 19.80
N ILE A 317 1.78 23.20 19.69
CA ILE A 317 2.35 22.49 20.85
C ILE A 317 3.19 23.46 21.70
N ASN A 318 4.05 24.29 21.09
CA ASN A 318 4.82 25.28 21.84
C ASN A 318 3.94 26.32 22.56
N GLN A 319 2.81 26.69 21.95
CA GLN A 319 1.88 27.67 22.53
C GLN A 319 1.04 27.08 23.66
N TYR A 320 0.43 25.91 23.43
CA TYR A 320 -0.55 25.32 24.35
C TYR A 320 0.07 24.33 25.34
N PHE A 321 1.24 23.78 25.05
CA PHE A 321 1.99 22.86 25.91
C PHE A 321 3.44 23.35 26.12
N PRO A 322 3.67 24.56 26.67
CA PRO A 322 5.02 25.07 26.91
C PRO A 322 5.79 24.23 27.96
N ASP A 323 5.12 23.83 29.05
CA ASP A 323 5.71 23.06 30.16
C ASP A 323 5.48 21.54 29.98
N ARG A 324 6.01 20.98 28.88
CA ARG A 324 5.71 19.60 28.44
C ARG A 324 6.79 18.56 28.71
N SER A 325 7.77 18.85 29.57
CA SER A 325 8.89 17.93 29.84
C SER A 325 8.47 16.56 30.40
N GLY A 326 7.29 16.47 31.03
CA GLY A 326 6.68 15.22 31.49
C GLY A 326 5.61 14.64 30.57
N ILE A 327 5.41 15.21 29.38
CA ILE A 327 4.38 14.78 28.42
C ILE A 327 5.07 14.17 27.20
N ARG A 328 4.78 12.91 26.96
CA ARG A 328 5.22 12.20 25.76
C ARG A 328 4.28 12.52 24.61
N LEU A 329 4.84 12.93 23.47
CA LEU A 329 4.06 13.25 22.27
C LEU A 329 4.16 12.10 21.28
N ILE A 330 3.01 11.60 20.83
CA ILE A 330 2.95 10.56 19.80
C ILE A 330 2.00 11.00 18.67
N ALA A 331 2.08 10.30 17.54
CA ALA A 331 1.13 10.43 16.43
C ALA A 331 0.85 9.05 15.83
N GLU A 332 -0.19 8.95 15.01
CA GLU A 332 -0.66 7.72 14.37
C GLU A 332 -0.58 7.78 12.82
N PRO A 333 0.59 8.09 12.21
CA PRO A 333 0.70 8.17 10.75
C PRO A 333 0.53 6.79 10.08
N GLY A 334 -0.45 6.70 9.18
CA GLY A 334 -0.64 5.56 8.27
C GLY A 334 -0.17 5.88 6.85
N ARG A 335 -1.04 6.53 6.06
CA ARG A 335 -0.85 6.83 4.63
C ARG A 335 0.52 7.45 4.33
N TYR A 336 0.94 8.40 5.16
CA TYR A 336 2.22 9.11 5.06
C TYR A 336 3.41 8.19 4.77
N TYR A 337 3.50 7.06 5.47
CA TYR A 337 4.64 6.16 5.37
C TYR A 337 4.69 5.33 4.09
N VAL A 338 3.52 4.95 3.57
CA VAL A 338 3.43 3.83 2.62
C VAL A 338 2.83 4.19 1.28
N SER A 339 2.05 5.27 1.15
CA SER A 339 1.31 5.57 -0.10
C SER A 339 2.24 5.56 -1.31
N ARG A 340 3.30 6.36 -1.29
CA ARG A 340 4.29 6.48 -2.38
C ARG A 340 5.20 5.26 -2.55
N ALA A 341 5.27 4.40 -1.55
CA ALA A 341 6.20 3.28 -1.55
C ALA A 341 5.76 2.14 -2.49
N PHE A 342 4.50 2.10 -2.92
CA PHE A 342 3.97 1.03 -3.76
C PHE A 342 3.42 1.58 -5.08
N SER A 343 3.81 0.93 -6.18
CA SER A 343 3.20 1.11 -7.51
C SER A 343 2.61 -0.21 -7.96
N LEU A 344 1.46 -0.16 -8.63
CA LEU A 344 0.74 -1.33 -9.16
C LEU A 344 0.87 -1.37 -10.68
N ALA A 345 1.14 -2.56 -11.23
CA ALA A 345 1.05 -2.85 -12.66
C ALA A 345 -0.14 -3.76 -12.93
N THR A 346 -0.94 -3.42 -13.93
CA THR A 346 -2.12 -4.18 -14.35
C THR A 346 -2.09 -4.42 -15.86
N ASN A 347 -2.54 -5.59 -16.28
CA ASN A 347 -2.62 -5.97 -17.69
C ASN A 347 -4.01 -5.66 -18.25
N ILE A 348 -4.09 -5.14 -19.47
CA ILE A 348 -5.34 -4.98 -20.21
C ILE A 348 -5.76 -6.35 -20.75
N ILE A 349 -6.76 -6.96 -20.12
CA ILE A 349 -7.28 -8.30 -20.46
C ILE A 349 -8.42 -8.27 -21.46
N ALA A 350 -9.12 -7.14 -21.59
CA ALA A 350 -10.11 -6.95 -22.65
C ALA A 350 -10.23 -5.48 -23.07
N ARG A 351 -10.71 -5.27 -24.29
CA ARG A 351 -10.92 -3.94 -24.88
C ARG A 351 -12.24 -3.92 -25.65
N ARG A 352 -13.04 -2.88 -25.44
CA ARG A 352 -14.20 -2.54 -26.29
C ARG A 352 -13.96 -1.17 -26.90
N ALA A 353 -13.87 -1.10 -28.21
CA ALA A 353 -13.69 0.13 -28.97
C ALA A 353 -14.62 0.10 -30.19
N PRO A 354 -14.92 1.26 -30.81
CA PRO A 354 -15.68 1.29 -32.06
C PRO A 354 -14.95 0.46 -33.11
N MET A 355 -15.68 -0.37 -33.86
CA MET A 355 -15.11 -0.96 -35.08
C MET A 355 -14.74 0.19 -36.02
N ASN A 356 -13.51 0.20 -36.55
CA ASN A 356 -13.15 1.12 -37.62
C ASN A 356 -14.10 0.87 -38.80
N GLU A 357 -15.16 1.67 -38.93
CA GLU A 357 -15.95 1.67 -40.15
C GLU A 357 -15.06 2.19 -41.27
N SER A 358 -14.75 1.31 -42.21
CA SER A 358 -14.17 1.64 -43.49
C SER A 358 -15.01 2.73 -44.15
N SER A 359 -14.40 3.90 -44.35
CA SER A 359 -14.68 4.80 -45.49
C SER A 359 -16.16 4.96 -45.87
N SER A 360 -16.91 5.75 -45.11
CA SER A 360 -17.94 6.59 -45.71
C SER A 360 -17.96 7.94 -45.01
N GLU A 361 -17.44 8.94 -45.71
CA GLU A 361 -17.65 10.36 -45.47
C GLU A 361 -19.16 10.64 -45.40
N THR A 362 -19.78 10.57 -44.22
CA THR A 362 -21.03 11.30 -43.88
C THR A 362 -21.43 11.03 -42.43
N ALA A 363 -20.68 11.58 -41.48
CA ALA A 363 -21.22 11.87 -40.14
C ALA A 363 -20.48 13.07 -39.52
N ALA A 364 -20.65 14.23 -40.14
CA ALA A 364 -20.46 15.49 -39.43
C ALA A 364 -21.61 15.65 -38.42
N SER A 365 -21.52 14.98 -37.29
CA SER A 365 -22.16 15.42 -36.04
C SER A 365 -21.08 15.57 -34.98
N ASN A 366 -20.49 16.76 -34.97
CA ASN A 366 -19.65 17.26 -33.89
C ASN A 366 -20.47 17.44 -32.61
N SER A 367 -20.77 16.36 -31.92
CA SER A 367 -20.87 16.38 -30.47
C SER A 367 -19.66 15.61 -29.96
N ARG A 368 -18.67 16.29 -29.36
CA ARG A 368 -17.80 15.62 -28.40
C ARG A 368 -18.75 15.11 -27.32
N SER A 369 -19.13 13.83 -27.38
CA SER A 369 -19.79 13.22 -26.24
C SER A 369 -18.76 13.23 -25.12
N ASP A 370 -19.11 13.74 -23.95
CA ASP A 370 -18.30 13.61 -22.74
C ASP A 370 -18.23 12.14 -22.25
N GLU A 371 -18.82 11.21 -23.01
CA GLU A 371 -18.79 9.78 -22.75
C GLU A 371 -17.55 9.13 -23.39
N PRO A 372 -16.85 8.24 -22.65
CA PRO A 372 -15.72 7.47 -23.18
C PRO A 372 -16.07 6.66 -24.42
N SER A 373 -15.23 6.74 -25.46
CA SER A 373 -15.39 5.97 -26.68
C SER A 373 -14.75 4.58 -26.61
N VAL A 374 -13.82 4.37 -25.68
CA VAL A 374 -13.10 3.09 -25.47
C VAL A 374 -13.24 2.62 -24.03
N MET A 375 -13.41 1.31 -23.83
CA MET A 375 -13.40 0.65 -22.53
C MET A 375 -12.24 -0.33 -22.47
N TYR A 376 -11.36 -0.18 -21.48
CA TYR A 376 -10.29 -1.12 -21.15
C TYR A 376 -10.67 -1.87 -19.88
N TYR A 377 -10.50 -3.20 -19.88
CA TYR A 377 -10.72 -4.05 -18.72
C TYR A 377 -9.34 -4.54 -18.27
N ILE A 378 -9.00 -4.26 -17.02
CA ILE A 378 -7.75 -4.67 -16.40
C ILE A 378 -7.97 -5.81 -15.41
N ASN A 379 -6.90 -6.49 -15.02
CA ASN A 379 -6.95 -7.68 -14.17
C ASN A 379 -6.83 -7.43 -12.66
N ASP A 380 -7.08 -6.20 -12.21
CA ASP A 380 -7.32 -5.86 -10.81
C ASP A 380 -8.38 -4.73 -10.77
N GLY A 381 -9.18 -4.66 -9.71
CA GLY A 381 -10.40 -3.86 -9.68
C GLY A 381 -10.76 -3.32 -8.31
N VAL A 382 -11.96 -2.73 -8.19
CA VAL A 382 -12.47 -2.09 -6.95
C VAL A 382 -12.67 -3.08 -5.81
N TYR A 383 -12.76 -4.38 -6.11
CA TYR A 383 -12.80 -5.45 -5.12
C TYR A 383 -11.41 -5.93 -4.67
N GLY A 384 -10.38 -5.59 -5.44
CA GLY A 384 -8.96 -5.89 -5.20
C GLY A 384 -8.20 -4.65 -4.74
N ALA A 385 -7.12 -4.28 -5.44
CA ALA A 385 -6.26 -3.15 -5.06
C ALA A 385 -6.95 -1.78 -5.12
N PHE A 386 -7.99 -1.61 -5.94
CA PHE A 386 -8.68 -0.33 -6.15
C PHE A 386 -9.87 -0.10 -5.21
N ASN A 387 -10.03 -0.92 -4.17
CA ASN A 387 -11.04 -0.69 -3.15
C ASN A 387 -10.89 0.69 -2.45
N CYS A 388 -9.68 1.28 -2.52
CA CYS A 388 -9.40 2.64 -2.07
C CYS A 388 -10.29 3.71 -2.74
N ILE A 389 -10.80 3.48 -3.95
CA ILE A 389 -11.74 4.38 -4.61
C ILE A 389 -13.06 4.43 -3.82
N MET A 390 -13.52 3.28 -3.35
CA MET A 390 -14.80 3.13 -2.66
C MET A 390 -14.71 3.52 -1.18
N PHE A 391 -13.67 3.03 -0.49
CA PHE A 391 -13.57 3.12 0.96
C PHE A 391 -12.68 4.25 1.47
N ASP A 392 -11.77 4.75 0.63
CA ASP A 392 -10.78 5.76 0.99
C ASP A 392 -10.88 7.01 0.09
N HIS A 393 -11.86 7.04 -0.81
CA HIS A 393 -12.18 8.11 -1.75
C HIS A 393 -10.96 8.62 -2.53
N GLN A 394 -10.07 7.71 -2.92
CA GLN A 394 -8.89 8.04 -3.69
C GLN A 394 -9.23 8.18 -5.17
N GLU A 395 -8.64 9.18 -5.81
CA GLU A 395 -8.57 9.28 -7.26
C GLU A 395 -7.27 8.61 -7.72
N VAL A 396 -7.39 7.70 -8.68
CA VAL A 396 -6.25 6.98 -9.25
C VAL A 396 -6.08 7.40 -10.70
N GLU A 397 -4.83 7.63 -11.10
CA GLU A 397 -4.48 8.02 -12.46
C GLU A 397 -3.65 6.92 -13.13
N PRO A 398 -4.17 6.26 -14.17
CA PRO A 398 -3.39 5.29 -14.94
C PRO A 398 -2.35 6.01 -15.79
N TYR A 399 -1.16 5.42 -15.89
CA TYR A 399 -0.20 5.73 -16.94
C TYR A 399 0.12 4.50 -17.76
N VAL A 400 0.53 4.68 -19.01
CA VAL A 400 0.91 3.55 -19.87
C VAL A 400 2.29 3.04 -19.47
N LEU A 401 2.33 1.82 -18.93
CA LEU A 401 3.56 1.15 -18.55
C LEU A 401 4.20 0.48 -19.77
N SER A 402 3.41 -0.17 -20.63
CA SER A 402 3.85 -0.70 -21.91
C SER A 402 2.82 -0.50 -23.01
N LEU A 403 3.28 -0.25 -24.23
CA LEU A 403 2.47 -0.14 -25.44
C LEU A 403 3.11 -0.97 -26.56
N ASN A 404 2.38 -1.96 -27.08
CA ASN A 404 2.84 -2.88 -28.12
C ASN A 404 4.20 -3.52 -27.79
N GLY A 405 4.37 -3.95 -26.53
CA GLY A 405 5.63 -4.54 -26.03
C GLY A 405 6.79 -3.55 -25.85
N SER A 406 6.57 -2.25 -26.09
CA SER A 406 7.55 -1.19 -25.81
C SER A 406 7.26 -0.52 -24.47
N PHE A 407 8.32 -0.26 -23.69
CA PHE A 407 8.25 0.58 -22.48
C PHE A 407 8.46 2.08 -22.78
N HIS A 408 8.63 2.43 -24.06
CA HIS A 408 8.70 3.80 -24.54
C HIS A 408 7.42 4.13 -25.29
N VAL A 409 6.66 5.07 -24.74
CA VAL A 409 5.43 5.59 -25.33
C VAL A 409 5.72 7.00 -25.81
N SER A 410 5.48 7.26 -27.10
CA SER A 410 5.66 8.61 -27.64
C SER A 410 4.60 9.55 -27.06
N GLY A 411 4.99 10.75 -26.65
CA GLY A 411 4.02 11.80 -26.26
C GLY A 411 3.15 12.29 -27.42
N SER A 412 3.46 11.87 -28.66
CA SER A 412 2.67 12.16 -29.86
C SER A 412 1.58 11.12 -30.15
N GLU A 413 1.44 10.07 -29.33
CA GLU A 413 0.41 9.06 -29.53
C GLU A 413 -1.00 9.70 -29.43
N PRO A 414 -1.87 9.50 -30.44
CA PRO A 414 -3.22 10.04 -30.39
C PRO A 414 -3.98 9.53 -29.16
N LEU A 415 -4.59 10.42 -28.38
CA LEU A 415 -5.36 10.06 -27.20
C LEU A 415 -6.85 9.85 -27.54
N SER A 416 -7.49 8.92 -26.82
CA SER A 416 -8.92 8.67 -26.83
C SER A 416 -9.48 8.75 -25.42
N LEU A 417 -10.63 9.41 -25.25
CA LEU A 417 -11.36 9.40 -24.00
C LEU A 417 -11.84 7.97 -23.70
N SER A 418 -11.36 7.41 -22.60
CA SER A 418 -11.48 6.00 -22.28
C SER A 418 -12.01 5.79 -20.86
N SER A 419 -12.56 4.61 -20.60
CA SER A 419 -12.89 4.13 -19.26
C SER A 419 -12.05 2.89 -18.94
N VAL A 420 -11.71 2.71 -17.66
CA VAL A 420 -10.95 1.57 -17.15
C VAL A 420 -11.80 0.83 -16.12
N TRP A 421 -11.93 -0.49 -16.32
CA TRP A 421 -12.79 -1.38 -15.56
C TRP A 421 -11.97 -2.50 -14.95
N GLY A 422 -12.36 -2.98 -13.77
CA GLY A 422 -11.76 -4.17 -13.19
C GLY A 422 -12.30 -5.48 -13.80
N PRO A 423 -11.84 -6.64 -13.30
CA PRO A 423 -12.10 -7.92 -13.92
C PRO A 423 -13.41 -8.59 -13.48
N THR A 424 -14.11 -8.04 -12.49
CA THR A 424 -15.27 -8.70 -11.90
C THR A 424 -16.51 -8.62 -12.78
N CYS A 425 -17.48 -9.50 -12.50
CA CYS A 425 -18.78 -9.50 -13.16
C CYS A 425 -19.72 -8.39 -12.65
N ASP A 426 -19.24 -7.48 -11.82
CA ASP A 426 -20.04 -6.40 -11.23
C ASP A 426 -19.82 -5.07 -11.95
N SER A 427 -20.91 -4.43 -12.35
CA SER A 427 -20.89 -3.12 -13.01
C SER A 427 -20.38 -1.96 -12.15
N ILE A 428 -20.23 -2.13 -10.82
CA ILE A 428 -19.58 -1.10 -10.00
C ILE A 428 -18.05 -1.13 -10.11
N ASP A 429 -17.49 -2.17 -10.71
CA ASP A 429 -16.04 -2.39 -10.87
C ASP A 429 -15.46 -1.50 -11.99
N CYS A 430 -15.56 -0.20 -11.77
CA CYS A 430 -15.07 0.85 -12.65
C CYS A 430 -13.96 1.61 -11.92
N VAL A 431 -12.72 1.44 -12.39
CA VAL A 431 -11.52 2.07 -11.81
C VAL A 431 -11.41 3.53 -12.26
N CYS A 432 -11.63 3.81 -13.54
CA CYS A 432 -11.65 5.17 -14.07
C CYS A 432 -12.86 5.35 -15.00
N LYS A 433 -13.75 6.27 -14.66
CA LYS A 433 -14.93 6.56 -15.51
C LYS A 433 -14.58 7.28 -16.80
N ALA A 434 -13.59 8.16 -16.77
CA ALA A 434 -13.15 8.95 -17.91
C ALA A 434 -11.67 9.32 -17.74
N VAL A 435 -10.83 8.93 -18.70
CA VAL A 435 -9.39 9.23 -18.73
C VAL A 435 -8.90 9.26 -20.18
N GLU A 436 -8.00 10.18 -20.51
CA GLU A 436 -7.35 10.20 -21.81
C GLU A 436 -6.21 9.19 -21.85
N LEU A 437 -6.31 8.19 -22.73
CA LEU A 437 -5.29 7.16 -22.92
C LEU A 437 -4.92 7.02 -24.40
N PRO A 438 -3.69 6.59 -24.73
CA PRO A 438 -3.31 6.32 -26.11
C PRO A 438 -4.29 5.37 -26.81
N SER A 439 -4.77 5.81 -27.97
CA SER A 439 -5.75 5.10 -28.80
C SER A 439 -5.20 3.77 -29.34
N ALA A 440 -3.86 3.68 -29.37
CA ALA A 440 -3.10 2.52 -29.80
C ALA A 440 -3.11 1.36 -28.79
N LEU A 441 -3.50 1.57 -27.53
CA LEU A 441 -3.53 0.52 -26.50
C LEU A 441 -4.35 -0.69 -26.95
N GLN A 442 -3.81 -1.88 -26.74
CA GLN A 442 -4.39 -3.17 -27.07
C GLN A 442 -4.51 -4.08 -25.84
N VAL A 443 -5.22 -5.20 -26.01
CA VAL A 443 -5.19 -6.31 -25.06
C VAL A 443 -3.75 -6.83 -24.96
N GLY A 444 -3.27 -7.06 -23.75
CA GLY A 444 -1.89 -7.44 -23.44
C GLY A 444 -0.97 -6.26 -23.06
N ASP A 445 -1.36 -5.02 -23.34
CA ASP A 445 -0.63 -3.84 -22.85
C ASP A 445 -0.82 -3.65 -21.34
N TRP A 446 0.07 -2.88 -20.72
CA TRP A 446 0.09 -2.69 -19.28
C TRP A 446 -0.15 -1.24 -18.89
N LEU A 447 -1.00 -1.05 -17.89
CA LEU A 447 -1.22 0.21 -17.20
C LEU A 447 -0.56 0.16 -15.81
N GLY A 448 0.14 1.23 -15.46
CA GLY A 448 0.72 1.43 -14.15
C GLY A 448 -0.08 2.45 -13.33
N PHE A 449 -0.02 2.29 -12.01
CA PHE A 449 -0.64 3.19 -11.04
C PHE A 449 0.35 3.46 -9.90
N ASN A 450 0.62 4.73 -9.63
CA ASN A 450 1.51 5.14 -8.54
C ASN A 450 0.72 5.42 -7.25
N ASN A 451 1.43 5.56 -6.14
CA ASN A 451 0.87 5.93 -4.84
C ASN A 451 -0.13 4.92 -4.25
N MET A 452 -0.02 3.65 -4.64
CA MET A 452 -0.97 2.58 -4.34
C MET A 452 -0.65 1.82 -3.03
N GLY A 453 0.08 2.43 -2.09
CA GLY A 453 0.52 1.73 -0.87
C GLY A 453 -0.33 1.91 0.37
N ALA A 454 -1.37 2.75 0.34
CA ALA A 454 -2.21 3.04 1.50
C ALA A 454 -3.67 2.65 1.23
N TYR A 455 -4.26 1.85 2.11
CA TYR A 455 -5.67 1.43 2.03
C TYR A 455 -6.03 0.72 0.71
N THR A 456 -5.08 -0.03 0.15
CA THR A 456 -5.23 -0.84 -1.06
C THR A 456 -5.26 -2.33 -0.69
N ILE A 457 -4.10 -3.00 -0.68
CA ILE A 457 -3.95 -4.44 -0.43
C ILE A 457 -4.64 -4.88 0.88
N CYS A 458 -4.60 -4.04 1.92
CA CYS A 458 -5.11 -4.38 3.25
C CYS A 458 -6.64 -4.62 3.31
N ALA A 459 -7.39 -4.10 2.34
CA ALA A 459 -8.85 -4.23 2.26
C ALA A 459 -9.30 -4.94 0.96
N ALA A 460 -8.34 -5.50 0.21
CA ALA A 460 -8.62 -6.29 -0.97
C ALA A 460 -9.30 -7.62 -0.61
N SER A 461 -10.20 -8.07 -1.48
CA SER A 461 -10.94 -9.32 -1.35
C SER A 461 -10.70 -10.22 -2.55
N GLN A 462 -11.05 -11.50 -2.43
CA GLN A 462 -11.01 -12.46 -3.55
C GLN A 462 -12.42 -12.66 -4.15
N PHE A 463 -13.21 -11.59 -4.23
CA PHE A 463 -14.53 -11.65 -4.85
C PHE A 463 -14.41 -12.12 -6.31
N ASN A 464 -15.34 -12.96 -6.75
CA ASN A 464 -15.29 -13.69 -8.05
C ASN A 464 -14.08 -14.64 -8.22
N GLY A 465 -13.29 -14.89 -7.16
CA GLY A 465 -12.20 -15.86 -7.18
C GLY A 465 -10.87 -15.32 -7.70
N PHE A 466 -10.76 -14.01 -7.97
CA PHE A 466 -9.50 -13.38 -8.36
C PHE A 466 -8.51 -13.36 -7.20
N GLU A 467 -7.27 -13.74 -7.46
CA GLU A 467 -6.20 -13.69 -6.46
C GLU A 467 -5.75 -12.25 -6.16
N LEU A 468 -5.18 -12.05 -4.97
CA LEU A 468 -4.57 -10.79 -4.62
C LEU A 468 -3.26 -10.60 -5.40
N SER A 469 -3.00 -9.37 -5.83
CA SER A 469 -1.78 -8.96 -6.53
C SER A 469 -0.54 -9.16 -5.65
N ASP A 470 0.48 -9.81 -6.21
CA ASP A 470 1.73 -10.12 -5.50
C ASP A 470 2.59 -8.87 -5.31
N VAL A 471 3.53 -8.88 -4.36
CA VAL A 471 4.41 -7.75 -4.07
C VAL A 471 5.87 -8.10 -4.35
N ILE A 472 6.49 -7.35 -5.25
CA ILE A 472 7.93 -7.38 -5.52
C ILE A 472 8.61 -6.28 -4.68
N TYR A 473 9.55 -6.65 -3.83
CA TYR A 473 10.23 -5.70 -2.94
C TYR A 473 11.54 -5.21 -3.54
N THR A 474 11.78 -3.91 -3.48
CA THR A 474 13.04 -3.30 -3.90
C THR A 474 13.53 -2.23 -2.92
N THR A 475 14.78 -1.83 -3.11
CA THR A 475 15.34 -0.60 -2.56
C THR A 475 16.01 0.21 -3.68
N SER A 476 15.53 1.44 -3.91
CA SER A 476 16.11 2.40 -4.84
C SER A 476 17.33 3.15 -4.27
N LYS A 477 17.82 4.19 -4.97
CA LYS A 477 18.97 5.01 -4.56
C LYS A 477 18.80 5.54 -3.12
N GLY A 478 19.81 5.33 -2.28
CA GLY A 478 19.78 5.65 -0.84
C GLY A 478 19.19 4.54 0.04
N GLY A 479 18.77 3.41 -0.54
CA GLY A 479 18.16 2.30 0.17
C GLY A 479 19.08 1.40 0.98
N GLU A 480 20.40 1.64 0.95
CA GLU A 480 21.35 0.84 1.73
C GLU A 480 21.09 0.97 3.24
N GLU A 481 20.63 2.14 3.71
CA GLU A 481 20.27 2.31 5.12
C GLU A 481 19.01 1.53 5.50
N ALA A 482 18.02 1.44 4.60
CA ALA A 482 16.85 0.58 4.81
C ALA A 482 17.26 -0.90 4.92
N ARG A 483 18.14 -1.36 4.02
CA ARG A 483 18.70 -2.73 4.10
C ARG A 483 19.49 -2.97 5.37
N LYS A 484 20.35 -2.03 5.75
CA LYS A 484 21.16 -2.12 6.96
C LYS A 484 20.29 -2.19 8.21
N ALA A 485 19.23 -1.40 8.28
CA ALA A 485 18.26 -1.44 9.36
C ALA A 485 17.58 -2.83 9.46
N LEU A 486 17.12 -3.37 8.32
CA LEU A 486 16.52 -4.71 8.25
C LEU A 486 17.53 -5.83 8.60
N ARG A 487 18.77 -5.77 8.10
CA ARG A 487 19.83 -6.74 8.43
C ARG A 487 20.16 -6.73 9.92
N ARG A 488 20.30 -5.54 10.52
CA ARG A 488 20.54 -5.41 11.96
C ARG A 488 19.41 -6.05 12.74
N PHE A 489 18.17 -5.76 12.35
CA PHE A 489 16.98 -6.32 12.98
C PHE A 489 16.91 -7.84 12.88
N ALA A 490 17.25 -8.40 11.71
CA ALA A 490 17.35 -9.85 11.50
C ALA A 490 18.49 -10.47 12.32
N ALA A 491 19.66 -9.82 12.36
CA ALA A 491 20.84 -10.30 13.10
C ALA A 491 20.62 -10.34 14.62
N GLU A 492 19.71 -9.52 15.15
CA GLU A 492 19.26 -9.55 16.54
C GLU A 492 18.27 -10.72 16.83
N GLY A 493 17.95 -11.54 15.81
CA GLY A 493 17.03 -12.66 15.91
C GLY A 493 15.56 -12.29 15.72
N TYR A 494 15.27 -11.05 15.33
CA TYR A 494 13.91 -10.57 15.08
C TYR A 494 13.51 -10.73 13.61
N GLY A 495 12.22 -10.56 13.33
CA GLY A 495 11.65 -10.59 11.98
C GLY A 495 11.47 -11.98 11.37
N HIS A 496 11.87 -13.07 12.04
CA HIS A 496 11.72 -14.42 11.50
C HIS A 496 10.30 -14.99 11.58
N GLY A 497 9.42 -14.40 12.42
CA GLY A 497 8.09 -14.91 12.68
C GLY A 497 8.12 -16.23 13.47
N ALA A 498 7.27 -16.37 14.49
CA ALA A 498 7.09 -17.67 15.11
C ALA A 498 6.47 -18.62 14.07
N HIS A 499 7.14 -19.75 13.79
CA HIS A 499 6.52 -20.87 13.10
C HIS A 499 5.33 -21.36 13.95
N HIS A 500 4.11 -21.05 13.53
CA HIS A 500 2.91 -21.73 13.99
C HIS A 500 1.94 -21.98 12.85
#